data_AF-A0A3D6C8B1-F1
#
_entry.id   AF-A0A3D6C8B1-F1
#
_cell.length_a   1.000
_cell.length_b   1.000
_cell.length_c   1.000
_cell.angle_alpha   90.00
_cell.angle_beta   90.00
_cell.angle_gamma   90.00
#
_symmetry.space_group_name_H-M   'P 1'
#
loop_
_entity.id
_entity.type
_entity.pdbx_description
1 polymer ?
#
loop_
_entity_poly.entity_id
_entity_poly.type
_entity_poly.pdbx_seq_one_letter_code
_entity_poly.pdbx_strand_id
1 'polypeptide(L)'
;MNAIPKIDGLPRPARTGLSVAMVILTLAAAFGPFSSLSPVQGPVQGPVKIMDRFFYDRYMRHLGSTAPYTHGVTIVDIDETSLAGAGQWPWPRYRLGQMLAILSAHEPQAMGLDIVFPEADRLSLNHLAQQFRSDFKVDLQISNVPATLTDNDGFFGHILGQTRTVGARYYYFDHTTEGEICRDASLDIRIAEGETDMLAALPRAKGTL
;
A
#
# COMPACT_ATOMS: atom_id res chain seq x y z
N MET A 1 7.41 9.52 -53.18
CA MET A 1 6.20 8.99 -53.84
C MET A 1 6.53 7.62 -54.41
N ASN A 2 6.03 6.56 -53.78
CA ASN A 2 5.68 5.30 -54.46
C ASN A 2 4.78 4.49 -53.53
N ALA A 3 3.71 3.97 -54.13
CA ALA A 3 2.51 3.47 -53.49
C ALA A 3 2.69 2.07 -52.89
N ILE A 4 2.05 1.86 -51.74
CA ILE A 4 1.89 0.57 -51.07
C ILE A 4 0.72 -0.19 -51.75
N PRO A 5 0.86 -1.47 -52.12
CA PRO A 5 -0.22 -2.26 -52.69
C PRO A 5 -1.28 -2.62 -51.65
N LYS A 6 -2.54 -2.43 -52.04
CA LYS A 6 -3.75 -2.71 -51.26
C LYS A 6 -4.07 -4.21 -51.32
N ILE A 7 -4.13 -4.87 -50.17
CA ILE A 7 -4.59 -6.25 -50.02
C ILE A 7 -6.01 -6.23 -49.47
N ASP A 8 -6.98 -6.49 -50.34
CA ASP A 8 -8.39 -6.67 -50.02
C ASP A 8 -8.65 -8.12 -49.60
N GLY A 9 -9.43 -8.32 -48.54
CA GLY A 9 -10.11 -9.60 -48.27
C GLY A 9 -9.74 -10.30 -46.97
N LEU A 10 -10.34 -9.87 -45.85
CA LEU A 10 -10.66 -10.74 -44.72
C LEU A 10 -12.07 -10.39 -44.19
N PRO A 11 -12.91 -11.39 -43.91
CA PRO A 11 -14.33 -11.20 -43.58
C PRO A 11 -14.49 -10.47 -42.25
N ARG A 12 -15.34 -9.44 -42.25
CA ARG A 12 -15.70 -8.67 -41.04
C ARG A 12 -16.63 -9.53 -40.16
N PRO A 13 -16.34 -9.73 -38.87
CA PRO A 13 -17.26 -10.42 -37.98
C PRO A 13 -18.56 -9.62 -37.82
N ALA A 14 -19.67 -10.34 -37.91
CA ALA A 14 -21.03 -9.80 -37.84
C ALA A 14 -21.26 -9.07 -36.50
N ARG A 15 -21.81 -7.85 -36.59
CA ARG A 15 -22.37 -7.11 -35.47
C ARG A 15 -23.65 -7.82 -35.00
N THR A 16 -23.54 -8.74 -34.05
CA THR A 16 -24.68 -9.25 -33.30
C THR A 16 -24.95 -8.31 -32.12
N GLY A 17 -26.05 -7.55 -32.22
CA GLY A 17 -26.56 -6.75 -31.12
C GLY A 17 -27.04 -7.67 -30.00
N LEU A 18 -26.36 -7.61 -28.86
CA LEU A 18 -26.83 -8.25 -27.64
C LEU A 18 -27.86 -7.30 -27.00
N SER A 19 -29.14 -7.53 -27.32
CA SER A 19 -30.24 -6.87 -26.64
C SER A 19 -30.20 -7.19 -25.15
N VAL A 20 -30.01 -6.17 -24.32
CA VAL A 20 -30.21 -6.21 -22.87
C VAL A 20 -31.70 -6.41 -22.62
N ALA A 21 -32.13 -7.67 -22.50
CA ALA A 21 -33.47 -8.00 -22.04
C ALA A 21 -33.53 -7.77 -20.53
N MET A 22 -34.17 -6.66 -20.16
CA MET A 22 -34.56 -6.30 -18.80
C MET A 22 -35.54 -7.36 -18.27
N VAL A 23 -35.08 -8.26 -17.40
CA VAL A 23 -35.96 -9.21 -16.69
C VAL A 23 -36.43 -8.56 -15.39
N ILE A 24 -37.61 -7.94 -15.45
CA ILE A 24 -38.38 -7.57 -14.27
C ILE A 24 -39.11 -8.84 -13.81
N LEU A 25 -38.74 -9.37 -12.65
CA LEU A 25 -39.52 -10.42 -11.99
C LEU A 25 -40.09 -9.87 -10.68
N THR A 26 -41.32 -9.37 -10.76
CA THR A 26 -42.21 -9.15 -9.63
C THR A 26 -42.95 -10.45 -9.31
N LEU A 27 -42.84 -10.94 -8.08
CA LEU A 27 -43.88 -11.80 -7.51
C LEU A 27 -44.16 -11.35 -6.07
N ALA A 28 -45.41 -10.97 -5.84
CA ALA A 28 -45.93 -10.48 -4.59
C ALA A 28 -46.48 -11.62 -3.70
N ALA A 29 -46.59 -11.27 -2.42
CA ALA A 29 -47.49 -11.80 -1.40
C ALA A 29 -47.08 -13.06 -0.62
N ALA A 30 -46.70 -12.85 0.64
CA ALA A 30 -47.43 -13.42 1.78
C ALA A 30 -47.17 -12.59 3.04
N PHE A 31 -48.08 -11.67 3.35
CA PHE A 31 -48.16 -11.06 4.68
C PHE A 31 -48.77 -12.08 5.65
N GLY A 32 -48.04 -12.44 6.69
CA GLY A 32 -48.58 -13.06 7.89
C GLY A 32 -47.95 -12.37 9.11
N PRO A 33 -48.72 -11.84 10.08
CA PRO A 33 -48.14 -11.26 11.29
C PRO A 33 -48.05 -12.36 12.35
N PHE A 34 -46.84 -12.72 12.78
CA PHE A 34 -46.68 -13.35 14.10
C PHE A 34 -45.31 -13.05 14.70
N SER A 35 -45.37 -12.43 15.88
CA SER A 35 -44.26 -11.89 16.64
C SER A 35 -43.49 -12.98 17.39
N SER A 36 -42.25 -12.63 17.75
CA SER A 36 -41.31 -13.33 18.65
C SER A 36 -40.49 -14.46 18.03
N LEU A 37 -39.24 -14.13 17.68
CA LEU A 37 -38.02 -14.88 17.99
C LEU A 37 -36.85 -14.00 17.52
N SER A 38 -35.99 -13.62 18.45
CA SER A 38 -34.83 -12.74 18.22
C SER A 38 -34.01 -13.21 17.02
N PRO A 39 -33.72 -12.36 16.02
CA PRO A 39 -32.72 -12.72 15.05
C PRO A 39 -31.38 -12.65 15.77
N VAL A 40 -30.79 -13.82 16.02
CA VAL A 40 -29.35 -13.99 16.11
C VAL A 40 -28.75 -13.14 14.98
N GLN A 41 -28.16 -12.00 15.33
CA GLN A 41 -27.39 -11.15 14.41
C GLN A 41 -26.05 -11.83 14.11
N GLY A 42 -26.11 -13.03 13.54
CA GLY A 42 -25.05 -13.55 12.71
C GLY A 42 -25.22 -12.97 11.32
N PRO A 43 -24.15 -12.65 10.57
CA PRO A 43 -24.28 -12.17 9.21
C PRO A 43 -24.90 -13.29 8.37
N VAL A 44 -26.21 -13.25 8.18
CA VAL A 44 -26.89 -14.02 7.13
C VAL A 44 -26.29 -13.52 5.82
N GLN A 45 -25.38 -14.32 5.27
CA GLN A 45 -24.78 -14.10 3.96
C GLN A 45 -25.90 -14.27 2.93
N GLY A 46 -26.68 -13.21 2.73
CA GLY A 46 -27.83 -13.23 1.84
C GLY A 46 -27.40 -13.58 0.41
N PRO A 47 -28.36 -14.01 -0.43
CA PRO A 47 -28.09 -14.46 -1.80
C PRO A 47 -27.31 -13.43 -2.64
N VAL A 48 -27.43 -12.14 -2.31
CA VAL A 48 -26.67 -11.05 -2.92
C VAL A 48 -25.16 -11.21 -2.74
N LYS A 49 -24.67 -11.57 -1.53
CA LYS A 49 -23.22 -11.76 -1.30
C LYS A 49 -22.66 -12.98 -2.03
N ILE A 50 -23.47 -14.01 -2.22
CA ILE A 50 -23.09 -15.20 -3.00
C ILE A 50 -22.91 -14.81 -4.47
N MET A 51 -23.84 -14.03 -5.00
CA MET A 51 -23.79 -13.53 -6.37
C MET A 51 -22.61 -12.57 -6.58
N ASP A 52 -22.37 -11.66 -5.62
CA ASP A 52 -21.22 -10.76 -5.63
C ASP A 52 -19.88 -11.52 -5.66
N ARG A 53 -19.70 -12.52 -4.77
CA ARG A 53 -18.50 -13.38 -4.78
C ARG A 53 -18.33 -14.14 -6.09
N PHE A 54 -19.42 -14.64 -6.67
CA PHE A 54 -19.36 -15.32 -7.96
C PHE A 54 -18.85 -14.39 -9.06
N PHE A 55 -19.37 -13.16 -9.13
CA PHE A 55 -18.92 -12.16 -10.09
C PHE A 55 -17.49 -11.72 -9.82
N TYR A 56 -17.11 -11.54 -8.55
CA TYR A 56 -15.74 -11.22 -8.15
C TYR A 56 -14.76 -12.31 -8.56
N ASP A 57 -15.04 -13.58 -8.27
CA ASP A 57 -14.19 -14.72 -8.64
C ASP A 57 -14.08 -14.87 -10.16
N ARG A 58 -15.18 -14.61 -10.89
CA ARG A 58 -15.17 -14.61 -12.36
C ARG A 58 -14.28 -13.48 -12.87
N TYR A 59 -14.44 -12.28 -12.33
CA TYR A 59 -13.70 -11.08 -12.68
C TYR A 59 -12.19 -11.26 -12.42
N MET A 60 -11.82 -11.72 -11.22
CA MET A 60 -10.41 -11.98 -10.85
C MET A 60 -9.77 -13.05 -11.73
N ARG A 61 -10.50 -14.11 -12.13
CA ARG A 61 -9.99 -15.11 -13.08
C ARG A 61 -9.80 -14.59 -14.50
N HIS A 62 -10.56 -13.57 -14.92
CA HIS A 62 -10.43 -12.99 -16.26
C HIS A 62 -9.36 -11.90 -16.31
N LEU A 63 -9.12 -11.20 -15.19
CA LEU A 63 -8.04 -10.24 -15.05
C LEU A 63 -6.70 -10.85 -14.65
N GLY A 64 -6.73 -11.99 -13.96
CA GLY A 64 -5.54 -12.74 -13.60
C GLY A 64 -4.77 -13.11 -14.87
N SER A 65 -3.57 -12.56 -15.01
CA SER A 65 -2.72 -12.86 -16.15
C SER A 65 -2.41 -14.36 -16.18
N THR A 66 -2.77 -15.03 -17.26
CA THR A 66 -2.35 -16.40 -17.57
C THR A 66 -1.00 -16.42 -18.28
N ALA A 67 -0.40 -15.24 -18.52
CA ALA A 67 0.92 -15.16 -19.11
C ALA A 67 1.93 -15.84 -18.18
N PRO A 68 2.87 -16.64 -18.71
CA PRO A 68 3.91 -17.24 -17.91
C PRO A 68 4.65 -16.15 -17.13
N TYR A 69 4.94 -16.43 -15.85
CA TYR A 69 5.63 -15.54 -14.93
C TYR A 69 6.81 -14.89 -15.65
N THR A 70 6.73 -13.57 -15.85
CA THR A 70 7.80 -12.84 -16.53
C THR A 70 9.00 -12.87 -15.59
N HIS A 71 10.10 -13.48 -16.03
CA HIS A 71 11.36 -13.48 -15.29
C HIS A 71 11.77 -12.02 -15.05
N GLY A 72 11.73 -11.56 -13.80
CA GLY A 72 12.09 -10.18 -13.46
C GLY A 72 11.38 -9.56 -12.25
N VAL A 73 10.36 -10.21 -11.69
CA VAL A 73 9.71 -9.75 -10.45
C VAL A 73 9.92 -10.78 -9.35
N THR A 74 10.47 -10.33 -8.22
CA THR A 74 10.61 -11.12 -6.99
C THR A 74 9.77 -10.45 -5.91
N ILE A 75 8.87 -11.22 -5.31
CA ILE A 75 8.05 -10.77 -4.18
C ILE A 75 8.73 -11.24 -2.89
N VAL A 76 8.94 -10.31 -1.98
CA VAL A 76 9.44 -10.58 -0.62
C VAL A 76 8.29 -10.33 0.33
N ASP A 77 7.81 -11.38 0.97
CA ASP A 77 6.69 -11.33 1.91
C ASP A 77 7.17 -11.60 3.34
N ILE A 78 6.44 -11.09 4.33
CA ILE A 78 6.68 -11.33 5.75
C ILE A 78 5.67 -12.38 6.22
N ASP A 79 6.07 -13.64 6.15
CA ASP A 79 5.25 -14.79 6.54
C ASP A 79 5.56 -15.28 7.96
N GLU A 80 4.80 -16.27 8.44
CA GLU A 80 5.00 -16.87 9.75
C GLU A 80 6.38 -17.50 9.92
N THR A 81 6.97 -18.01 8.83
CA THR A 81 8.32 -18.58 8.83
C THR A 81 9.36 -17.50 9.10
N SER A 82 9.20 -16.35 8.46
CA SER A 82 10.04 -15.16 8.63
C SER A 82 9.88 -14.59 10.04
N LEU A 83 8.65 -14.53 10.57
CA LEU A 83 8.39 -14.08 11.94
C LEU A 83 8.96 -15.05 12.99
N ALA A 84 8.93 -16.35 12.73
CA ALA A 84 9.55 -17.33 13.62
C ALA A 84 11.08 -17.17 13.69
N GLY A 85 11.72 -16.76 12.59
CA GLY A 85 13.17 -16.54 12.52
C GLY A 85 13.62 -15.15 12.99
N ALA A 86 12.91 -14.10 12.61
CA ALA A 86 13.29 -12.71 12.87
C ALA A 86 12.60 -12.10 14.11
N GLY A 87 11.59 -12.76 14.65
CA GLY A 87 10.79 -12.29 15.77
C GLY A 87 9.54 -11.54 15.35
N GLN A 88 8.78 -11.10 16.35
CA GLN A 88 7.46 -10.53 16.16
C GLN A 88 7.49 -9.18 15.44
N TRP A 89 6.55 -8.98 14.52
CA TRP A 89 6.25 -7.70 13.89
C TRP A 89 5.51 -6.75 14.87
N PRO A 90 5.72 -5.41 14.83
CA PRO A 90 6.56 -4.63 13.92
C PRO A 90 8.05 -4.68 14.26
N TRP A 91 8.88 -4.88 13.24
CA TRP A 91 10.32 -4.83 13.39
C TRP A 91 10.84 -3.39 13.50
N PRO A 92 11.98 -3.17 14.18
CA PRO A 92 12.63 -1.86 14.21
C PRO A 92 13.12 -1.45 12.82
N ARG A 93 13.11 -0.14 12.53
CA ARG A 93 13.40 0.41 11.19
C ARG A 93 14.83 0.12 10.74
N TYR A 94 15.78 -0.02 11.67
CA TYR A 94 17.15 -0.42 11.32
C TYR A 94 17.20 -1.80 10.65
N ARG A 95 16.32 -2.73 11.06
CA ARG A 95 16.28 -4.09 10.52
C ARG A 95 15.69 -4.10 9.12
N LEU A 96 14.66 -3.30 8.89
CA LEU A 96 14.10 -3.08 7.56
C LEU A 96 15.14 -2.45 6.62
N GLY A 97 15.94 -1.50 7.11
CA GLY A 97 17.06 -0.92 6.36
C GLY A 97 18.10 -1.96 5.97
N GLN A 98 18.50 -2.84 6.89
CA GLN A 98 19.43 -3.92 6.58
C GLN A 98 18.87 -4.88 5.52
N MET A 99 17.58 -5.22 5.61
CA MET A 99 16.91 -6.04 4.61
C MET A 99 16.95 -5.39 3.22
N LEU A 100 16.62 -4.09 3.13
CA LEU A 100 16.70 -3.35 1.86
C LEU A 100 18.13 -3.27 1.30
N ALA A 101 19.13 -3.11 2.17
CA ALA A 101 20.54 -3.09 1.73
C ALA A 101 20.96 -4.43 1.12
N ILE A 102 20.54 -5.55 1.72
CA ILE A 102 20.80 -6.90 1.21
C ILE A 102 20.10 -7.10 -0.15
N LEU A 103 18.81 -6.73 -0.25
CA LEU A 103 18.06 -6.85 -1.50
C LEU A 103 18.65 -5.95 -2.60
N SER A 104 19.12 -4.76 -2.25
CA SER A 104 19.75 -3.83 -3.20
C SER A 104 21.06 -4.36 -3.76
N ALA A 105 21.78 -5.23 -3.04
CA ALA A 105 23.02 -5.84 -3.53
C ALA A 105 22.81 -6.77 -4.74
N HIS A 106 21.56 -7.17 -5.01
CA HIS A 106 21.18 -7.92 -6.20
C HIS A 106 20.83 -7.01 -7.41
N GLU A 107 21.06 -5.71 -7.29
CA GLU A 107 20.86 -4.71 -8.35
C GLU A 107 19.48 -4.76 -9.05
N PRO A 108 18.36 -4.78 -8.30
CA PRO A 108 17.03 -4.74 -8.92
C PRO A 108 16.83 -3.42 -9.68
N GLN A 109 16.03 -3.47 -10.77
CA GLN A 109 15.70 -2.27 -11.53
C GLN A 109 14.95 -1.23 -10.67
N ALA A 110 14.06 -1.71 -9.79
CA ALA A 110 13.36 -0.94 -8.77
C ALA A 110 12.90 -1.88 -7.64
N MET A 111 12.71 -1.35 -6.44
CA MET A 111 12.09 -2.04 -5.30
C MET A 111 10.86 -1.28 -4.84
N GLY A 112 9.72 -1.96 -4.73
CA GLY A 112 8.52 -1.39 -4.12
C GLY A 112 8.44 -1.78 -2.65
N LEU A 113 8.24 -0.81 -1.76
CA LEU A 113 8.01 -1.04 -0.34
C LEU A 113 6.54 -0.73 0.00
N ASP A 114 5.74 -1.77 0.20
CA ASP A 114 4.33 -1.67 0.59
C ASP A 114 4.15 -1.74 2.12
N ILE A 115 4.79 -0.81 2.82
CA ILE A 115 4.67 -0.65 4.27
C ILE A 115 4.56 0.84 4.58
N VAL A 116 3.56 1.21 5.38
CA VAL A 116 3.35 2.60 5.81
C VAL A 116 3.83 2.78 7.24
N PHE A 117 4.61 3.84 7.49
CA PHE A 117 5.11 4.19 8.81
C PHE A 117 4.46 5.50 9.29
N PRO A 118 3.30 5.44 9.98
CA PRO A 118 2.61 6.64 10.45
C PRO A 118 3.25 7.28 11.70
N GLU A 119 4.08 6.51 12.42
CA GLU A 119 4.71 6.92 13.67
C GLU A 119 6.23 6.72 13.60
N ALA A 120 6.96 7.49 14.41
CA ALA A 120 8.39 7.31 14.63
C ALA A 120 8.70 5.94 15.28
N ASP A 121 9.90 5.42 15.05
CA ASP A 121 10.33 4.17 15.65
C ASP A 121 10.55 4.31 17.16
N ARG A 122 9.68 3.64 17.93
CA ARG A 122 9.74 3.61 19.40
C ARG A 122 10.95 2.82 19.93
N LEU A 123 11.59 2.02 19.09
CA LEU A 123 12.77 1.22 19.44
C LEU A 123 14.10 1.94 19.14
N SER A 124 14.06 3.19 18.68
CA SER A 124 15.26 4.02 18.55
C SER A 124 15.85 4.34 19.93
N LEU A 125 17.18 4.26 20.05
CA LEU A 125 17.88 4.49 21.32
C LEU A 125 17.63 5.90 21.88
N ASN A 126 17.55 6.91 21.01
CA ASN A 126 17.18 8.27 21.40
C ASN A 126 15.77 8.33 22.01
N HIS A 127 14.81 7.63 21.41
CA HIS A 127 13.43 7.57 21.91
C HIS A 127 13.36 6.84 23.25
N LEU A 128 14.08 5.73 23.41
CA LEU A 128 14.15 4.98 24.66
C LEU A 128 14.78 5.82 25.80
N ALA A 129 15.89 6.51 25.53
CA ALA A 129 16.52 7.39 26.51
C ALA A 129 15.58 8.53 26.94
N GLN A 130 14.89 9.16 25.98
CA GLN A 130 13.89 10.20 26.22
C GLN A 130 12.72 9.66 27.07
N GLN A 131 12.23 8.47 26.76
CA GLN A 131 11.09 7.86 27.45
C GLN A 131 11.43 7.52 28.91
N PHE A 132 12.60 6.92 29.17
CA PHE A 132 13.02 6.62 30.55
C PHE A 132 13.22 7.88 31.40
N ARG A 133 13.73 8.95 30.78
CA ARG A 133 13.86 10.26 31.42
C ARG A 133 12.50 10.87 31.73
N SER A 134 11.52 10.71 30.85
CA SER A 134 10.15 11.18 31.07
C SER A 134 9.47 10.40 32.21
N ASP A 135 9.46 9.08 32.11
CA ASP A 135 8.59 8.20 32.90
C ASP A 135 9.18 7.88 34.28
N PHE A 136 10.49 7.66 34.34
CA PHE A 136 11.18 7.23 35.56
C PHE A 136 12.14 8.27 36.13
N LYS A 137 12.32 9.42 35.44
CA LYS A 137 13.34 10.44 35.77
C LYS A 137 14.77 9.86 35.82
N VAL A 138 15.01 8.79 35.07
CA VAL A 138 16.32 8.13 34.95
C VAL A 138 16.98 8.59 33.65
N ASP A 139 18.24 9.03 33.75
CA ASP A 139 19.05 9.40 32.59
C ASP A 139 19.86 8.18 32.14
N LEU A 140 19.48 7.60 31.00
CA LEU A 140 20.19 6.46 30.42
C LEU A 140 21.43 6.95 29.67
N GLN A 141 22.62 6.61 30.16
CA GLN A 141 23.87 6.91 29.46
C GLN A 141 24.20 5.80 28.47
N ILE A 142 23.86 6.03 27.20
CA ILE A 142 24.23 5.13 26.10
C ILE A 142 25.59 5.56 25.56
N SER A 143 26.62 4.76 25.86
CA SER A 143 27.99 5.04 25.44
C SER A 143 28.45 4.07 24.35
N ASN A 144 29.42 4.49 23.52
CA ASN A 144 30.05 3.69 22.47
C ASN A 144 29.10 3.19 21.35
N VAL A 145 27.99 3.87 21.12
CA VAL A 145 27.10 3.58 19.99
C VAL A 145 27.36 4.58 18.86
N PRO A 146 27.61 4.12 17.61
CA PRO A 146 27.69 5.00 16.46
C PRO A 146 26.43 5.85 16.31
N ALA A 147 26.57 7.13 15.98
CA ALA A 147 25.43 8.05 15.88
C ALA A 147 24.33 7.57 14.91
N THR A 148 24.70 6.81 13.87
CA THR A 148 23.78 6.21 12.91
C THR A 148 22.90 5.11 13.48
N LEU A 149 23.30 4.46 14.58
CA LEU A 149 22.51 3.41 15.24
C LEU A 149 21.67 3.95 16.40
N THR A 150 21.82 5.23 16.73
CA THR A 150 21.04 5.86 17.80
C THR A 150 19.62 6.23 17.34
N ASP A 151 19.46 6.46 16.02
CA ASP A 151 18.20 6.78 15.38
C ASP A 151 17.91 5.78 14.23
N ASN A 152 16.94 4.90 14.47
CA ASN A 152 16.56 3.87 13.50
C ASN A 152 15.87 4.46 12.26
N ASP A 153 15.11 5.56 12.41
CA ASP A 153 14.40 6.20 11.30
C ASP A 153 15.41 6.93 10.40
N GLY A 154 16.38 7.63 10.99
CA GLY A 154 17.50 8.23 10.26
C GLY A 154 18.33 7.21 9.49
N PHE A 155 18.66 6.07 10.12
CA PHE A 155 19.35 4.96 9.43
C PHE A 155 18.52 4.42 8.27
N PHE A 156 17.23 4.18 8.48
CA PHE A 156 16.34 3.64 7.46
C PHE A 156 16.18 4.61 6.28
N GLY A 157 15.98 5.90 6.55
CA GLY A 157 15.94 6.96 5.55
C GLY A 157 17.23 7.04 4.73
N HIS A 158 18.40 6.87 5.36
CA HIS A 158 19.68 6.82 4.66
C HIS A 158 19.73 5.66 3.66
N ILE A 159 19.31 4.45 4.06
CA ILE A 159 19.28 3.30 3.14
C ILE A 159 18.25 3.50 2.03
N LEU A 160 17.08 4.07 2.32
CA LEU A 160 16.08 4.37 1.30
C LEU A 160 16.65 5.31 0.23
N GLY A 161 17.40 6.35 0.63
CA GLY A 161 18.05 7.27 -0.32
C GLY A 161 19.18 6.65 -1.15
N GLN A 162 19.78 5.55 -0.67
CA GLN A 162 20.86 4.84 -1.38
C GLN A 162 20.36 3.71 -2.29
N THR A 163 19.11 3.29 -2.11
CA THR A 163 18.52 2.16 -2.82
C THR A 163 17.50 2.64 -3.84
N ARG A 164 17.21 1.84 -4.87
CA ARG A 164 16.18 2.15 -5.88
C ARG A 164 14.77 1.85 -5.33
N THR A 165 14.49 2.28 -4.10
CA THR A 165 13.28 1.95 -3.37
C THR A 165 12.21 3.03 -3.55
N VAL A 166 11.01 2.61 -3.90
CA VAL A 166 9.82 3.46 -3.96
C VAL A 166 8.89 3.05 -2.82
N GLY A 167 8.66 3.98 -1.89
CA GLY A 167 7.76 3.76 -0.75
C GLY A 167 6.28 4.03 -1.08
N ALA A 168 5.40 3.46 -0.26
CA ALA A 168 3.97 3.75 -0.30
C ALA A 168 3.66 5.15 0.25
N ARG A 169 2.68 5.83 -0.35
CA ARG A 169 2.07 7.06 0.17
C ARG A 169 0.59 6.82 0.44
N TYR A 170 0.15 7.12 1.65
CA TYR A 170 -1.25 7.02 2.05
C TYR A 170 -1.92 8.40 2.00
N TYR A 171 -3.10 8.48 1.39
CA TYR A 171 -3.90 9.71 1.29
C TYR A 171 -5.17 9.57 2.13
N TYR A 172 -5.46 10.57 2.96
CA TYR A 172 -6.70 10.66 3.73
C TYR A 172 -7.67 11.62 3.03
N PHE A 173 -8.80 11.12 2.56
CA PHE A 173 -9.78 11.91 1.79
C PHE A 173 -10.97 12.42 2.63
N ASP A 174 -11.00 12.15 3.93
CA ASP A 174 -12.13 12.46 4.83
C ASP A 174 -12.01 13.82 5.53
N HIS A 175 -11.02 14.63 5.12
CA HIS A 175 -10.80 15.98 5.64
C HIS A 175 -10.79 16.97 4.47
N THR A 176 -11.92 17.60 4.22
CA THR A 176 -11.98 18.77 3.35
C THR A 176 -11.73 20.01 4.19
N THR A 177 -10.56 20.61 4.04
CA THR A 177 -10.32 21.97 4.54
C THR A 177 -11.10 22.93 3.65
N GLU A 178 -12.18 23.53 4.18
CA GLU A 178 -12.85 24.64 3.49
C GLU A 178 -11.87 25.82 3.39
N GLY A 179 -11.45 26.18 2.17
CA GLY A 179 -10.89 27.52 1.92
C GLY A 179 -9.56 27.65 1.17
N GLU A 180 -8.85 26.58 0.81
CA GLU A 180 -7.65 26.71 -0.03
C GLU A 180 -7.82 25.99 -1.37
N ILE A 181 -7.79 26.77 -2.46
CA ILE A 181 -7.67 26.25 -3.81
C ILE A 181 -6.32 25.54 -3.89
N CYS A 182 -6.34 24.22 -3.93
CA CYS A 182 -5.15 23.42 -4.17
C CYS A 182 -4.56 23.81 -5.53
N ARG A 183 -3.55 24.67 -5.53
CA ARG A 183 -2.68 24.82 -6.68
C ARG A 183 -1.78 23.60 -6.66
N ASP A 184 -2.05 22.68 -7.57
CA ASP A 184 -1.20 21.53 -7.87
C ASP A 184 0.21 22.06 -8.20
N ALA A 185 1.05 22.14 -7.18
CA ALA A 185 2.46 22.39 -7.37
C ALA A 185 2.97 21.11 -8.00
N SER A 186 3.27 21.17 -9.31
CA SER A 186 3.88 20.08 -10.06
C SER A 186 4.95 19.43 -9.20
N LEU A 187 4.72 18.17 -8.82
CA LEU A 187 5.65 17.40 -7.99
C LEU A 187 6.94 17.21 -8.80
N ASP A 188 7.91 18.11 -8.61
CA ASP A 188 9.26 17.95 -9.17
C ASP A 188 9.98 16.94 -8.27
N ILE A 189 9.83 15.65 -8.59
CA ILE A 189 10.58 14.57 -7.93
C ILE A 189 12.03 14.70 -8.40
N ARG A 190 12.78 15.58 -7.74
CA ARG A 190 14.24 15.61 -7.88
C ARG A 190 14.81 14.59 -6.93
N ILE A 191 15.60 13.66 -7.46
CA ILE A 191 16.45 12.77 -6.66
C ILE A 191 17.46 13.68 -5.98
N ALA A 192 17.25 13.99 -4.70
CA ALA A 192 18.20 14.77 -3.93
C ALA A 192 19.35 13.85 -3.51
N GLU A 193 20.51 14.08 -4.12
CA GLU A 193 21.78 13.70 -3.52
C GLU A 193 21.91 14.47 -2.18
N GLY A 194 21.68 13.77 -1.08
CA GLY A 194 22.34 14.08 0.20
C GLY A 194 21.84 15.26 1.03
N GLU A 195 20.74 15.94 0.70
CA GLU A 195 20.25 17.07 1.52
C GLU A 195 18.94 16.73 2.24
N THR A 196 19.04 16.53 3.56
CA THR A 196 17.94 16.27 4.50
C THR A 196 16.92 17.42 4.60
N ASP A 197 17.17 18.54 3.90
CA ASP A 197 16.34 19.75 3.93
C ASP A 197 15.15 19.70 2.95
N MET A 198 15.05 18.67 2.10
CA MET A 198 13.90 18.52 1.20
C MET A 198 12.58 18.23 1.92
N LEU A 199 12.61 17.71 3.16
CA LEU A 199 11.41 17.57 3.99
C LEU A 199 10.96 18.92 4.58
N ALA A 200 11.87 19.89 4.74
CA ALA A 200 11.54 21.25 5.16
C ALA A 200 11.08 22.14 3.99
N ALA A 201 11.47 21.81 2.76
CA ALA A 201 11.05 22.48 1.53
C ALA A 201 9.69 22.03 0.99
N LEU A 202 9.14 20.92 1.49
CA LEU A 202 7.74 20.59 1.24
C LEU A 202 6.86 21.64 1.92
N PRO A 203 5.88 22.24 1.22
CA PRO A 203 4.94 23.13 1.87
C PRO A 203 4.28 22.36 3.03
N ARG A 204 4.59 22.77 4.27
CA ARG A 204 3.92 22.27 5.47
C ARG A 204 2.43 22.48 5.25
N ALA A 205 1.69 21.40 5.05
CA ALA A 205 0.26 21.44 5.18
C ALA A 205 -0.04 21.98 6.59
N LYS A 206 -0.70 23.13 6.68
CA LYS A 206 -1.15 23.69 7.94
C LYS A 206 -2.33 22.84 8.43
N GLY A 207 -2.00 21.83 9.21
CA GLY A 207 -2.97 20.96 9.85
C GLY A 207 -2.26 19.91 10.70
N THR A 208 -1.93 20.26 11.94
CA THR A 208 -1.60 19.29 12.99
C THR A 208 -2.32 19.72 14.25
N LEU A 209 -3.16 18.82 14.77
CA LEU A 209 -3.04 18.45 16.17
C LEU A 209 -1.90 17.44 16.27
#